data_AF-A0A7S0Z4V7-F1
#
_entry.id   AF-A0A7S0Z4V7-F1
#
_cell.length_a   1.000
_cell.length_b   1.000
_cell.length_c   1.000
_cell.angle_alpha   90.00
_cell.angle_beta   90.00
_cell.angle_gamma   90.00
#
_symmetry.space_group_name_H-M   'P 1'
#
loop_
_entity.id
_entity.type
_entity.pdbx_description
1 polymer ?
#
loop_
_entity_poly.entity_id
_entity_poly.type
_entity_poly.pdbx_seq_one_letter_code
_entity_poly.pdbx_strand_id
1 'polypeptide(L)'
;PGFTAEVVTDTMGNIVVYRVESLLAMANAARLYLVLRVFKERVLAGLPIRFTIAKFSSVDFGWTFACKHLLVGWGAVANLSLLWFSFICVSGYGLRVFEFSACQLPTTEAPSCSLQNASRWSLPGTDEFDAHDPDMLRINAVLWCFFITSTSVGYGDFYAKTHGGRTVTVVVTFVGIAFTALLTAALTNALVWSSAESKALLIAERERAKLR
;
A
#
# COMPACT_ATOMS: atom_id res chain seq x y z
N PRO A 1 -18.76 26.27 15.30
CA PRO A 1 -18.53 25.14 16.24
C PRO A 1 -18.99 23.83 15.60
N GLY A 2 -18.07 23.12 14.93
CA GLY A 2 -18.34 21.78 14.42
C GLY A 2 -18.51 20.81 15.58
N PHE A 3 -19.50 19.94 15.51
CA PHE A 3 -19.75 18.92 16.53
C PHE A 3 -18.63 17.87 16.45
N THR A 4 -17.61 17.98 17.30
CA THR A 4 -16.52 17.00 17.35
C THR A 4 -16.97 15.84 18.22
N ALA A 5 -17.39 14.75 17.58
CA ALA A 5 -17.74 13.52 18.27
C ALA A 5 -16.48 12.67 18.46
N GLU A 6 -16.35 12.06 19.64
CA GLU A 6 -15.21 11.26 20.04
C GLU A 6 -15.67 9.83 20.35
N VAL A 7 -14.87 8.86 19.92
CA VAL A 7 -15.13 7.43 20.13
C VAL A 7 -13.96 6.88 20.92
N VAL A 8 -14.23 6.39 22.12
CA VAL A 8 -13.21 5.77 22.98
C VAL A 8 -13.20 4.27 22.71
N THR A 9 -12.00 3.72 22.54
CA THR A 9 -11.79 2.29 22.40
C THR A 9 -10.70 1.83 23.35
N ASP A 10 -10.85 0.63 23.91
CA ASP A 10 -9.81 -0.06 24.63
C ASP A 10 -9.22 -1.14 23.70
N THR A 11 -7.92 -1.03 23.43
CA THR A 11 -7.18 -2.02 22.65
C THR A 11 -6.02 -2.55 23.45
N MET A 12 -6.08 -3.82 23.85
CA MET A 12 -5.04 -4.50 24.66
C MET A 12 -4.72 -3.79 25.99
N GLY A 13 -5.69 -3.12 26.61
CA GLY A 13 -5.50 -2.36 27.84
C GLY A 13 -5.05 -0.91 27.62
N ASN A 14 -4.82 -0.51 26.36
CA ASN A 14 -4.47 0.85 25.95
C ASN A 14 -5.73 1.60 25.50
N ILE A 15 -5.96 2.77 26.08
CA ILE A 15 -7.10 3.60 25.71
C ILE A 15 -6.69 4.48 24.53
N VAL A 16 -7.46 4.38 23.45
CA VAL A 16 -7.33 5.21 22.26
C VAL A 16 -8.63 5.97 22.05
N VAL A 17 -8.52 7.30 21.96
CA VAL A 17 -9.65 8.18 21.69
C VAL A 17 -9.59 8.59 20.23
N TYR A 18 -10.55 8.17 19.43
CA TYR A 18 -10.64 8.53 18.02
C TYR A 18 -11.59 9.71 17.82
N ARG A 19 -11.20 10.64 16.94
CA ARG A 19 -12.12 11.63 16.41
C ARG A 19 -12.93 11.04 15.27
N VAL A 20 -14.25 11.28 15.29
CA VAL A 20 -15.15 10.80 14.24
C VAL A 20 -14.76 11.36 12.87
N GLU A 21 -14.24 12.59 12.80
CA GLU A 21 -13.77 13.18 11.55
C GLU A 21 -12.60 12.40 10.94
N SER A 22 -11.67 11.91 11.75
CA SER A 22 -10.54 11.10 11.29
C SER A 22 -11.00 9.74 10.79
N LEU A 23 -11.97 9.12 11.47
CA LEU A 23 -12.57 7.86 11.03
C LEU A 23 -13.38 8.03 9.74
N LEU A 24 -14.14 9.12 9.60
CA LEU A 24 -14.87 9.45 8.38
C LEU A 24 -13.92 9.81 7.22
N ALA A 25 -12.81 10.49 7.50
CA ALA A 25 -11.78 10.77 6.51
C ALA A 25 -11.12 9.47 6.00
N MET A 26 -10.84 8.52 6.89
CA MET A 26 -10.38 7.18 6.52
C MET A 26 -11.46 6.40 5.75
N ALA A 27 -12.73 6.48 6.15
CA ALA A 27 -13.82 5.87 5.39
C ALA A 27 -13.97 6.50 4.00
N ASN A 28 -13.67 7.80 3.84
CA ASN A 28 -13.60 8.44 2.54
C ASN A 28 -12.43 7.91 1.70
N ALA A 29 -11.34 7.44 2.31
CA ALA A 29 -10.29 6.72 1.60
C ALA A 29 -10.80 5.40 0.99
N ALA A 30 -11.88 4.80 1.50
CA ALA A 30 -12.52 3.65 0.83
C ALA A 30 -13.02 4.00 -0.59
N ARG A 31 -13.23 5.29 -0.91
CA ARG A 31 -13.56 5.76 -2.27
C ARG A 31 -12.40 5.65 -3.26
N LEU A 32 -11.24 5.15 -2.86
CA LEU A 32 -10.13 4.82 -3.76
C LEU A 32 -10.53 3.87 -4.90
N TYR A 33 -11.63 3.12 -4.77
CA TYR A 33 -12.19 2.35 -5.89
C TYR A 33 -12.51 3.21 -7.13
N LEU A 34 -12.82 4.51 -6.95
CA LEU A 34 -13.05 5.46 -8.04
C LEU A 34 -11.74 5.78 -8.78
N VAL A 35 -10.64 5.93 -8.04
CA VAL A 35 -9.31 6.15 -8.62
C VAL A 35 -8.90 4.92 -9.43
N LEU A 36 -9.13 3.72 -8.88
CA LEU A 36 -8.91 2.47 -9.60
C LEU A 36 -9.72 2.47 -10.91
N ARG A 37 -10.99 2.84 -10.89
CA ARG A 37 -11.82 2.89 -12.12
C ARG A 37 -11.24 3.82 -13.18
N VAL A 38 -10.80 5.02 -12.80
CA VAL A 38 -10.15 5.97 -13.72
C VAL A 38 -8.82 5.41 -14.24
N PHE A 39 -8.06 4.75 -13.38
CA PHE A 39 -6.81 4.10 -13.74
C PHE A 39 -7.02 3.02 -14.81
N LYS A 40 -8.02 2.14 -14.64
CA LYS A 40 -8.40 1.15 -15.65
C LYS A 40 -8.73 1.81 -16.99
N GLU A 41 -9.54 2.87 -16.97
CA GLU A 41 -9.91 3.59 -18.19
C GLU A 41 -8.69 4.24 -18.86
N ARG A 42 -7.73 4.78 -18.10
CA ARG A 42 -6.47 5.30 -18.66
C ARG A 42 -5.61 4.20 -19.28
N VAL A 43 -5.47 3.06 -18.62
CA VAL A 43 -4.73 1.90 -19.15
C VAL A 43 -5.37 1.43 -20.47
N LEU A 44 -6.70 1.35 -20.53
CA LEU A 44 -7.43 0.94 -21.72
C LEU A 44 -7.59 2.06 -22.78
N ALA A 45 -7.32 3.31 -22.45
CA ALA A 45 -7.38 4.44 -23.40
C ALA A 45 -6.20 4.41 -24.39
N GLY A 46 -5.11 3.73 -24.05
CA GLY A 46 -3.97 3.54 -24.96
C GLY A 46 -4.25 2.60 -26.13
N LEU A 47 -5.37 1.86 -26.13
CA LEU A 47 -5.70 0.89 -27.17
C LEU A 47 -6.52 1.54 -28.30
N PRO A 48 -6.04 1.49 -29.55
CA PRO A 48 -6.79 2.04 -30.69
C PRO A 48 -8.06 1.23 -30.92
N ILE A 49 -9.18 1.92 -31.19
CA ILE A 49 -10.46 1.32 -31.61
C ILE A 49 -10.94 0.16 -30.70
N ARG A 50 -10.74 0.31 -29.39
CA ARG A 50 -10.98 -0.75 -28.39
C ARG A 50 -12.37 -1.41 -28.48
N PHE A 51 -13.43 -0.66 -28.74
CA PHE A 51 -14.79 -1.23 -28.82
C PHE A 51 -14.98 -2.16 -30.02
N THR A 52 -14.37 -1.84 -31.16
CA THR A 52 -14.43 -2.69 -32.36
C THR A 52 -13.61 -3.95 -32.16
N ILE A 53 -12.41 -3.83 -31.56
CA ILE A 53 -11.56 -4.99 -31.27
C ILE A 53 -12.24 -5.92 -30.26
N ALA A 54 -12.83 -5.38 -29.18
CA ALA A 54 -13.58 -6.17 -28.21
C ALA A 54 -14.72 -6.95 -28.86
N LYS A 55 -15.51 -6.27 -29.71
CA LYS A 55 -16.65 -6.89 -30.41
C LYS A 55 -16.22 -7.96 -31.42
N PHE A 56 -15.12 -7.72 -32.14
CA PHE A 56 -14.62 -8.67 -33.14
C PHE A 56 -13.93 -9.89 -32.51
N SER A 57 -13.21 -9.69 -31.40
CA SER A 57 -12.50 -10.76 -30.69
C SER A 57 -13.38 -11.53 -29.70
N SER A 58 -14.62 -11.08 -29.44
CA SER A 58 -15.50 -11.62 -28.39
C SER A 58 -14.87 -11.65 -27.00
N VAL A 59 -13.95 -10.71 -26.72
CA VAL A 59 -13.27 -10.56 -25.42
C VAL A 59 -13.75 -9.31 -24.71
N ASP A 60 -14.19 -9.47 -23.46
CA ASP A 60 -14.56 -8.36 -22.60
C ASP A 60 -13.31 -7.66 -22.04
N PHE A 61 -13.16 -6.36 -22.34
CA PHE A 61 -12.11 -5.51 -21.78
C PHE A 61 -12.43 -5.06 -20.34
N GLY A 62 -12.49 -6.04 -19.45
CA GLY A 62 -12.65 -5.86 -18.02
C GLY A 62 -11.33 -5.61 -17.27
N TRP A 63 -11.39 -5.72 -15.95
CA TRP A 63 -10.24 -5.57 -15.05
C TRP A 63 -9.12 -6.57 -15.31
N THR A 64 -9.48 -7.83 -15.59
CA THR A 64 -8.52 -8.89 -15.87
C THR A 64 -7.67 -8.57 -17.11
N PHE A 65 -8.30 -8.03 -18.15
CA PHE A 65 -7.60 -7.59 -19.35
C PHE A 65 -6.71 -6.37 -19.08
N ALA A 66 -7.22 -5.37 -18.37
CA ALA A 66 -6.44 -4.18 -18.00
C ALA A 66 -5.22 -4.52 -17.13
N CYS A 67 -5.37 -5.43 -16.16
CA CYS A 67 -4.26 -5.91 -15.34
C CYS A 67 -3.22 -6.67 -16.18
N LYS A 68 -3.65 -7.56 -17.08
CA LYS A 68 -2.74 -8.25 -18.01
C LYS A 68 -2.00 -7.26 -18.91
N HIS A 69 -2.71 -6.28 -19.45
CA HIS A 69 -2.10 -5.25 -20.30
C HIS A 69 -1.06 -4.43 -19.55
N LEU A 70 -1.33 -4.10 -18.28
CA LEU A 70 -0.38 -3.38 -17.42
C LEU A 70 0.89 -4.18 -17.10
N LEU A 71 0.79 -5.52 -17.04
CA LEU A 71 1.93 -6.41 -16.80
C LEU A 71 2.80 -6.66 -18.05
N VAL A 72 2.37 -6.21 -19.22
CA VAL A 72 3.07 -6.48 -20.49
C VAL A 72 3.72 -5.19 -21.01
N GLY A 73 5.05 -5.18 -21.05
CA GLY A 73 5.86 -4.12 -21.66
C GLY A 73 6.87 -3.46 -20.71
N TRP A 74 7.70 -2.59 -21.27
CA TRP A 74 8.79 -1.91 -20.54
C TRP A 74 8.30 -0.97 -19.42
N GLY A 75 7.07 -0.44 -19.54
CA GLY A 75 6.45 0.39 -18.51
C GLY A 75 5.83 -0.39 -17.33
N ALA A 76 5.78 -1.72 -17.39
CA ALA A 76 5.10 -2.54 -16.37
C ALA A 76 5.73 -2.36 -14.98
N VAL A 77 7.07 -2.40 -14.90
CA VAL A 77 7.83 -2.23 -13.65
C VAL A 77 7.55 -0.86 -13.02
N ALA A 78 7.56 0.20 -13.83
CA ALA A 78 7.30 1.56 -13.35
C ALA A 78 5.86 1.71 -12.84
N ASN A 79 4.88 1.21 -13.59
CA ASN A 79 3.46 1.28 -13.22
C ASN A 79 3.16 0.48 -11.94
N LEU A 80 3.71 -0.73 -11.81
CA LEU A 80 3.59 -1.54 -10.59
C LEU A 80 4.23 -0.84 -9.40
N SER A 81 5.41 -0.25 -9.58
CA SER A 81 6.10 0.48 -8.51
C SER A 81 5.27 1.68 -8.04
N LEU A 82 4.75 2.50 -8.96
CA LEU A 82 3.88 3.64 -8.62
C LEU A 82 2.62 3.22 -7.87
N LEU A 83 2.00 2.11 -8.31
CA LEU A 83 0.79 1.59 -7.67
C LEU A 83 1.11 1.06 -6.25
N TRP A 84 2.25 0.39 -6.08
CA TRP A 84 2.72 -0.10 -4.79
C TRP A 84 3.06 1.03 -3.82
N PHE A 85 3.80 2.07 -4.24
CA PHE A 85 4.07 3.25 -3.41
C PHE A 85 2.78 3.99 -3.03
N SER A 86 1.82 4.12 -3.96
CA SER A 86 0.52 4.72 -3.68
C SER A 86 -0.24 3.92 -2.62
N PHE A 87 -0.21 2.59 -2.70
CA PHE A 87 -0.79 1.70 -1.70
C PHE A 87 -0.11 1.84 -0.33
N ILE A 88 1.22 1.95 -0.27
CA ILE A 88 1.97 2.22 0.97
C ILE A 88 1.53 3.55 1.60
N CYS A 89 1.42 4.62 0.81
CA CYS A 89 0.99 5.93 1.31
C CYS A 89 -0.42 5.90 1.90
N VAL A 90 -1.37 5.27 1.19
CA VAL A 90 -2.76 5.12 1.67
C VAL A 90 -2.82 4.29 2.95
N SER A 91 -2.14 3.14 2.97
CA SER A 91 -2.13 2.27 4.13
C SER A 91 -1.48 2.97 5.32
N GLY A 92 -0.39 3.72 5.07
CA GLY A 92 0.30 4.56 6.05
C GLY A 92 -0.62 5.57 6.71
N TYR A 93 -1.47 6.24 5.93
CA TYR A 93 -2.51 7.09 6.49
C TYR A 93 -3.47 6.31 7.40
N GLY A 94 -3.87 5.09 7.01
CA GLY A 94 -4.69 4.20 7.85
C GLY A 94 -4.03 3.86 9.18
N LEU A 95 -2.74 3.47 9.19
CA LEU A 95 -2.01 3.20 10.43
C LEU A 95 -1.94 4.44 11.32
N ARG A 96 -1.67 5.61 10.72
CA ARG A 96 -1.64 6.87 11.45
C ARG A 96 -3.00 7.17 12.10
N VAL A 97 -4.12 6.92 11.43
CA VAL A 97 -5.46 7.13 12.00
C VAL A 97 -5.71 6.19 13.18
N PHE A 98 -5.29 4.93 13.10
CA PHE A 98 -5.51 3.95 14.17
C PHE A 98 -4.56 4.10 15.36
N GLU A 99 -3.33 4.59 15.16
CA GLU A 99 -2.33 4.77 16.21
C GLU A 99 -2.31 6.22 16.76
N PHE A 100 -3.05 7.16 16.17
CA PHE A 100 -3.15 8.52 16.68
C PHE A 100 -4.31 8.66 17.66
N SER A 101 -4.00 8.96 18.92
CA SER A 101 -5.00 9.28 19.94
C SER A 101 -5.31 10.78 19.98
N ALA A 102 -6.59 11.13 20.01
CA ALA A 102 -7.09 12.50 20.12
C ALA A 102 -6.70 13.17 21.44
N CYS A 103 -6.27 12.42 22.46
CA CYS A 103 -5.74 12.96 23.71
C CYS A 103 -4.47 13.82 23.54
N GLN A 104 -3.80 13.72 22.39
CA GLN A 104 -2.66 14.58 22.05
C GLN A 104 -3.09 16.01 21.64
N LEU A 105 -4.36 16.21 21.30
CA LEU A 105 -4.87 17.50 20.85
C LEU A 105 -5.34 18.33 22.05
N PRO A 106 -4.99 19.62 22.13
CA PRO A 106 -5.43 20.50 23.22
C PRO A 106 -6.93 20.78 23.21
N THR A 107 -7.63 20.39 22.15
CA THR A 107 -9.08 20.60 21.97
C THR A 107 -9.94 19.45 22.47
N THR A 108 -9.34 18.37 22.96
CA THR A 108 -10.03 17.14 23.36
C THR A 108 -10.15 17.12 24.89
N GLU A 109 -11.38 17.15 25.42
CA GLU A 109 -11.67 17.12 26.86
C GLU A 109 -12.36 15.81 27.28
N ALA A 110 -12.04 14.70 26.62
CA ALA A 110 -12.57 13.39 27.04
C ALA A 110 -12.05 13.02 28.43
N PRO A 111 -12.93 12.57 29.36
CA PRO A 111 -12.51 12.13 30.70
C PRO A 111 -11.54 10.94 30.64
N SER A 112 -11.64 10.11 29.59
CA SER A 112 -10.76 8.97 29.34
C SER A 112 -9.29 9.36 29.09
N CYS A 113 -9.01 10.60 28.67
CA CYS A 113 -7.64 11.07 28.45
C CYS A 113 -6.86 11.32 29.76
N SER A 114 -7.54 11.46 30.89
CA SER A 114 -6.91 11.61 32.21
C SER A 114 -6.38 10.29 32.79
N LEU A 115 -6.73 9.15 32.19
CA LEU A 115 -6.32 7.85 32.65
C LEU A 115 -4.88 7.54 32.21
N GLN A 116 -4.11 6.87 33.08
CA GLN A 116 -2.70 6.56 32.81
C GLN A 116 -2.51 5.72 31.54
N ASN A 117 -3.43 4.79 31.28
CA ASN A 117 -3.45 3.93 30.08
C ASN A 117 -3.81 4.66 28.77
N ALA A 118 -4.22 5.93 28.83
CA ALA A 118 -4.32 6.79 27.65
C ALA A 118 -3.00 7.51 27.33
N SER A 119 -2.18 7.78 28.35
CA SER A 119 -0.88 8.46 28.24
C SER A 119 0.31 7.52 28.05
N ARG A 120 0.28 6.34 28.67
CA ARG A 120 1.29 5.30 28.53
C ARG A 120 0.66 4.04 28.03
N TRP A 121 1.18 3.54 26.93
CA TRP A 121 0.75 2.29 26.34
C TRP A 121 1.74 1.20 26.68
N SER A 122 1.23 0.04 27.07
CA SER A 122 2.04 -1.14 27.30
C SER A 122 1.62 -2.25 26.36
N LEU A 123 2.57 -3.11 26.03
CA LEU A 123 2.32 -4.36 25.32
C LEU A 123 2.86 -5.51 26.17
N PRO A 124 2.22 -6.68 26.14
CA PRO A 124 2.70 -7.82 26.90
C PRO A 124 4.14 -8.19 26.49
N GLY A 125 5.08 -8.09 27.44
CA GLY A 125 6.49 -8.48 27.23
C GLY A 125 7.39 -7.40 26.64
N THR A 126 6.97 -6.14 26.57
CA THR A 126 7.82 -5.00 26.16
C THR A 126 7.75 -3.88 27.21
N ASP A 127 8.67 -2.92 27.09
CA ASP A 127 8.67 -1.71 27.94
C ASP A 127 7.41 -0.85 27.70
N GLU A 128 7.11 0.03 28.67
CA GLU A 128 6.05 1.05 28.51
C GLU A 128 6.48 2.10 27.50
N PHE A 129 5.56 2.47 26.61
CA PHE A 129 5.77 3.53 25.61
C PHE A 129 4.90 4.73 25.94
N ASP A 130 5.44 5.92 25.70
CA ASP A 130 4.64 7.14 25.76
C ASP A 130 3.70 7.18 24.54
N ALA A 131 2.40 7.32 24.79
CA ALA A 131 1.40 7.49 23.75
C ALA A 131 1.54 8.86 23.05
N HIS A 132 2.20 9.82 23.69
CA HIS A 132 2.51 11.14 23.12
C HIS A 132 3.82 11.16 22.33
N ASP A 133 4.53 10.04 22.22
CA ASP A 133 5.78 9.98 21.45
C ASP A 133 5.52 10.32 19.97
N PRO A 134 6.03 11.46 19.47
CA PRO A 134 5.77 11.90 18.11
C PRO A 134 6.49 11.02 17.08
N ASP A 135 7.49 10.22 17.46
CA ASP A 135 8.43 9.63 16.51
C ASP A 135 7.78 8.61 15.58
N MET A 136 6.87 7.77 16.09
CA MET A 136 6.10 6.83 15.26
C MET A 136 5.03 7.54 14.41
N LEU A 137 4.51 8.68 14.85
CA LEU A 137 3.41 9.40 14.17
C LEU A 137 3.89 10.28 13.00
N ARG A 138 5.22 10.44 12.85
CA ARG A 138 5.81 11.12 11.70
C ARG A 138 5.55 10.32 10.42
N ILE A 139 5.16 11.02 9.37
CA ILE A 139 4.87 10.40 8.05
C ILE A 139 6.05 9.57 7.55
N ASN A 140 7.28 10.02 7.77
CA ASN A 140 8.49 9.32 7.34
C ASN A 140 8.64 7.95 8.03
N ALA A 141 8.36 7.88 9.34
CA ALA A 141 8.46 6.64 10.11
C ALA A 141 7.37 5.64 9.68
N VAL A 142 6.15 6.12 9.45
CA VAL A 142 5.05 5.28 8.95
C VAL A 142 5.32 4.73 7.55
N LEU A 143 5.82 5.57 6.64
CA LEU A 143 6.18 5.16 5.27
C LEU A 143 7.32 4.13 5.29
N TRP A 144 8.32 4.36 6.14
CA TRP A 144 9.41 3.40 6.36
C TRP A 144 8.88 2.07 6.89
N CYS A 145 8.07 2.10 7.97
CA CYS A 145 7.46 0.91 8.58
C CYS A 145 6.69 0.08 7.55
N PHE A 146 5.90 0.69 6.66
CA PHE A 146 5.17 -0.05 5.64
C PHE A 146 5.98 -0.43 4.41
N PHE A 147 7.04 0.28 4.08
CA PHE A 147 7.99 -0.18 3.09
C PHE A 147 8.65 -1.50 3.54
N ILE A 148 9.17 -1.55 4.77
CA ILE A 148 9.81 -2.77 5.32
C ILE A 148 8.79 -3.88 5.61
N THR A 149 7.55 -3.55 5.97
CA THR A 149 6.48 -4.53 6.20
C THR A 149 6.01 -5.16 4.89
N SER A 150 5.79 -4.35 3.84
CA SER A 150 5.32 -4.86 2.55
C SER A 150 6.37 -5.70 1.82
N THR A 151 7.65 -5.48 2.11
CA THR A 151 8.78 -6.30 1.65
C THR A 151 9.08 -7.49 2.57
N SER A 152 8.30 -7.70 3.64
CA SER A 152 8.49 -8.75 4.66
C SER A 152 9.85 -8.72 5.40
N VAL A 153 10.53 -7.57 5.42
CA VAL A 153 11.81 -7.38 6.14
C VAL A 153 11.57 -7.25 7.65
N GLY A 154 10.72 -6.28 8.04
CA GLY A 154 10.29 -6.09 9.43
C GLY A 154 11.41 -5.93 10.46
N TYR A 155 12.18 -4.83 10.41
CA TYR A 155 13.24 -4.54 11.39
C TYR A 155 12.76 -4.46 12.85
N GLY A 156 11.49 -4.14 13.08
CA GLY A 156 10.90 -4.08 14.43
C GLY A 156 11.18 -2.77 15.18
N ASP A 157 11.73 -1.77 14.51
CA ASP A 157 11.93 -0.41 15.01
C ASP A 157 10.61 0.35 15.21
N PHE A 158 9.66 0.17 14.28
CA PHE A 158 8.29 0.68 14.40
C PHE A 158 7.27 -0.42 14.13
N TYR A 159 6.25 -0.51 14.99
CA TYR A 159 5.20 -1.53 14.88
C TYR A 159 3.88 -1.06 15.51
N ALA A 160 2.77 -1.66 15.09
CA ALA A 160 1.43 -1.27 15.52
C ALA A 160 1.12 -1.71 16.96
N LYS A 161 0.67 -0.75 17.78
CA LYS A 161 0.34 -0.93 19.21
C LYS A 161 -1.16 -1.11 19.44
N THR A 162 -2.00 -0.88 18.42
CA THR A 162 -3.46 -1.03 18.48
C THR A 162 -3.94 -2.22 17.64
N HIS A 163 -5.15 -2.75 17.95
CA HIS A 163 -5.76 -3.80 17.12
C HIS A 163 -6.06 -3.33 15.69
N GLY A 164 -6.48 -2.06 15.54
CA GLY A 164 -6.73 -1.45 14.23
C GLY A 164 -5.46 -1.36 13.40
N GLY A 165 -4.38 -0.84 13.98
CA GLY A 165 -3.07 -0.77 13.33
C GLY A 165 -2.53 -2.13 12.91
N ARG A 166 -2.63 -3.15 13.79
CA ARG A 166 -2.22 -4.53 13.46
C ARG A 166 -3.00 -5.12 12.31
N THR A 167 -4.31 -4.85 12.23
CA THR A 167 -5.16 -5.30 11.11
C THR A 167 -4.69 -4.69 9.80
N VAL A 168 -4.36 -3.39 9.79
CA VAL A 168 -3.79 -2.72 8.61
C VAL A 168 -2.45 -3.35 8.23
N THR A 169 -1.56 -3.59 9.19
CA THR A 169 -0.26 -4.23 8.95
C THR A 169 -0.41 -5.59 8.28
N VAL A 170 -1.32 -6.44 8.76
CA VAL A 170 -1.59 -7.76 8.16
C VAL A 170 -2.05 -7.62 6.70
N VAL A 171 -2.97 -6.70 6.42
CA VAL A 171 -3.45 -6.44 5.04
C VAL A 171 -2.30 -5.96 4.16
N VAL A 172 -1.45 -5.05 4.66
CA VAL A 172 -0.28 -4.55 3.94
C VAL A 172 0.71 -5.66 3.62
N THR A 173 0.94 -6.61 4.54
CA THR A 173 1.83 -7.75 4.30
C THR A 173 1.31 -8.63 3.15
N PHE A 174 0.04 -9.02 3.17
CA PHE A 174 -0.54 -9.85 2.10
C PHE A 174 -0.48 -9.17 0.73
N VAL A 175 -0.85 -7.89 0.67
CA VAL A 175 -0.83 -7.11 -0.56
C VAL A 175 0.60 -6.84 -1.03
N GLY A 176 1.53 -6.59 -0.09
CA GLY A 176 2.95 -6.39 -0.36
C GLY A 176 3.59 -7.60 -1.03
N ILE A 177 3.34 -8.82 -0.50
CA ILE A 177 3.81 -10.07 -1.09
C ILE A 177 3.26 -10.27 -2.52
N ALA A 178 2.00 -9.90 -2.77
CA ALA A 178 1.44 -9.95 -4.11
C ALA A 178 2.16 -8.96 -5.05
N PHE A 179 2.45 -7.74 -4.59
CA PHE A 179 3.20 -6.76 -5.39
C PHE A 179 4.63 -7.18 -5.69
N THR A 180 5.35 -7.74 -4.72
CA THR A 180 6.72 -8.21 -4.94
C THR A 180 6.74 -9.35 -5.95
N ALA A 181 5.82 -10.31 -5.84
CA ALA A 181 5.69 -11.41 -6.82
C ALA A 181 5.37 -10.90 -8.23
N LEU A 182 4.45 -9.94 -8.36
CA LEU A 182 4.10 -9.32 -9.65
C LEU A 182 5.26 -8.52 -10.24
N LEU A 183 6.01 -7.81 -9.40
CA LEU A 183 7.19 -7.04 -9.82
C LEU A 183 8.29 -7.96 -10.34
N THR A 184 8.54 -9.08 -9.65
CA THR A 184 9.48 -10.11 -10.11
C THR A 184 9.03 -10.68 -11.46
N ALA A 185 7.76 -11.06 -11.61
CA ALA A 185 7.25 -11.59 -12.88
C ALA A 185 7.35 -10.57 -14.03
N ALA A 186 7.02 -9.30 -13.77
CA ALA A 186 7.14 -8.23 -14.75
C ALA A 186 8.60 -8.00 -15.17
N LEU A 187 9.53 -8.02 -14.21
CA LEU A 187 10.96 -7.91 -14.47
C LEU A 187 11.48 -9.10 -15.29
N THR A 188 11.08 -10.33 -14.94
CA THR A 188 11.43 -11.53 -15.71
C THR A 188 10.95 -11.39 -17.16
N ASN A 189 9.69 -10.99 -17.38
CA ASN A 189 9.15 -10.80 -18.73
C ASN A 189 9.87 -9.70 -19.51
N ALA A 190 10.28 -8.61 -18.85
CA ALA A 190 11.04 -7.53 -19.48
C ALA A 190 12.46 -7.95 -19.90
N LEU A 191 13.04 -8.96 -19.23
CA LEU A 191 14.35 -9.51 -19.54
C LEU A 191 14.31 -10.64 -20.58
N VAL A 192 13.12 -11.11 -20.98
CA VAL A 192 13.00 -12.12 -22.04
C VAL A 192 13.36 -11.50 -23.37
N TRP A 193 14.31 -12.13 -24.06
CA TRP A 193 14.75 -11.74 -25.40
C TRP A 193 13.60 -11.75 -26.40
N SER A 194 13.53 -10.71 -27.21
CA SER A 194 12.65 -10.68 -28.37
C SER A 194 13.13 -11.68 -29.44
N SER A 195 12.21 -12.15 -30.29
CA SER A 195 12.55 -13.05 -31.40
C SER A 195 13.64 -12.48 -32.31
N ALA A 196 13.67 -11.15 -32.50
CA ALA A 196 14.68 -10.48 -33.29
C ALA A 196 16.07 -10.54 -32.62
N GLU A 197 16.14 -10.29 -31.31
CA GLU A 197 17.39 -10.35 -30.57
C GLU A 197 17.90 -11.79 -30.44
N SER A 198 17.02 -12.77 -30.22
CA SER A 198 17.42 -14.19 -30.23
C SER A 198 18.04 -14.60 -31.57
N LYS A 199 17.49 -14.12 -32.70
CA LYS A 199 18.07 -14.36 -34.03
C LYS A 199 19.43 -13.65 -34.19
N ALA A 200 19.55 -12.41 -33.72
CA ALA A 200 20.82 -11.68 -33.75
C ALA A 200 21.91 -12.38 -32.93
N LEU A 201 21.55 -12.91 -31.76
CA LEU A 201 22.45 -13.70 -30.91
C LEU A 201 22.93 -14.96 -31.61
N LEU A 202 22.03 -15.70 -32.26
CA LEU A 202 22.40 -16.90 -33.04
C LEU A 202 23.34 -16.58 -34.20
N ILE A 203 23.15 -15.44 -34.89
CA ILE A 203 24.05 -14.98 -35.94
C ILE A 203 25.43 -14.66 -35.35
N ALA A 204 25.47 -13.94 -34.23
CA ALA A 204 26.73 -13.61 -33.55
C ALA A 204 27.48 -14.86 -33.07
N GLU A 205 26.78 -15.86 -32.55
CA GLU A 205 27.36 -17.16 -32.16
C GLU A 205 27.92 -17.91 -33.37
N ARG A 206 27.22 -17.90 -34.51
CA ARG A 206 27.70 -18.52 -35.75
C ARG A 206 28.98 -17.88 -36.26
N GLU A 207 29.09 -16.55 -36.21
CA GLU A 207 30.33 -15.86 -36.60
C GLU A 207 31.47 -16.15 -35.63
N ARG A 208 31.18 -16.21 -34.32
CA ARG A 208 32.17 -16.58 -33.30
C ARG A 208 32.71 -17.99 -33.49
N ALA A 209 31.88 -18.92 -33.94
CA ALA A 209 32.26 -20.30 -34.23
C ALA A 209 33.18 -20.43 -35.46
N LYS A 210 33.07 -19.53 -36.45
CA LYS A 210 33.98 -19.51 -37.61
C LYS A 210 35.37 -18.97 -37.29
N LEU A 211 35.48 -18.17 -36.23
CA LEU A 211 36.75 -17.58 -35.78
C LEU A 211 37.57 -18.51 -34.87
N ARG A 212 36.98 -19.64 -34.44
CA ARG A 212 37.65 -20.70 -33.68
C ARG A 212 38.06 -21.82 -34.63
#